data_AF-A0A960R2B6-F1
#
_entry.id   AF-A0A960R2B6-F1
#
_cell.length_a   1.000
_cell.length_b   1.000
_cell.length_c   1.000
_cell.angle_alpha   90.00
_cell.angle_beta   90.00
_cell.angle_gamma   90.00
#
_symmetry.space_group_name_H-M   'P 1'
#
loop_
_entity.id
_entity.type
_entity.pdbx_description
1 polymer ?
#
loop_
_entity_poly.entity_id
_entity_poly.type
_entity_poly.pdbx_seq_one_letter_code
_entity_poly.pdbx_strand_id
1 'polypeptide(L)'
;VIQARSGQRAKAESIAEVIYPTEFDPSEIPNKLSNIHNLVESPATALSASAYETRNVGVTVEVDPVVNSGGKTISLNMAPEIVRRLENLTWPNEEVDPKFQAEMPQFYTAKITTQVEAKSGVPTLVGTIRLPEPVKQQRDNPVVLVFVRADLD
;
A
#
# COMPACT_ATOMS: atom_id res chain seq x y z
N VAL A 1 12.26 1.62 -15.69
CA VAL A 1 13.06 0.62 -16.42
C VAL A 1 14.05 0.02 -15.45
N ILE A 2 14.27 -1.30 -15.49
CA ILE A 2 15.24 -1.99 -14.64
C ILE A 2 16.30 -2.57 -15.56
N GLN A 3 17.58 -2.30 -15.27
CA GLN A 3 18.70 -2.92 -15.97
C GLN A 3 19.41 -3.88 -15.03
N ALA A 4 19.66 -5.11 -15.50
CA ALA A 4 20.28 -6.16 -14.71
C ALA A 4 21.10 -7.07 -15.63
N ARG A 5 22.16 -7.66 -15.10
CA ARG A 5 22.93 -8.69 -15.80
C ARG A 5 22.25 -10.05 -15.62
N SER A 6 22.52 -10.96 -16.54
CA SER A 6 22.07 -12.36 -16.41
C SER A 6 22.59 -12.98 -15.11
N GLY A 7 21.69 -13.60 -14.33
CA GLY A 7 21.96 -14.18 -13.02
C GLY A 7 22.10 -13.17 -11.88
N GLN A 8 21.89 -11.87 -12.15
CA GLN A 8 21.95 -10.83 -11.13
C GLN A 8 20.55 -10.34 -10.80
N ARG A 9 20.12 -10.59 -9.56
CA ARG A 9 18.88 -10.02 -9.03
C ARG A 9 18.95 -8.49 -9.00
N ALA A 10 17.87 -7.86 -9.46
CA ALA A 10 17.64 -6.43 -9.37
C ALA A 10 16.30 -6.13 -8.71
N LYS A 11 16.24 -4.99 -8.02
CA LYS A 11 15.06 -4.49 -7.33
C LYS A 11 14.82 -3.05 -7.76
N ALA A 12 13.58 -2.71 -8.07
CA ALA A 12 13.15 -1.33 -8.29
C ALA A 12 11.88 -1.04 -7.50
N GLU A 13 11.82 0.16 -6.93
CA GLU A 13 10.74 0.59 -6.04
C GLU A 13 10.29 2.00 -6.43
N SER A 14 8.98 2.20 -6.43
CA SER A 14 8.33 3.49 -6.48
C SER A 14 7.35 3.52 -5.33
N ILE A 15 7.82 4.04 -4.19
CA ILE A 15 7.11 3.97 -2.91
C ILE A 15 6.94 5.36 -2.30
N ALA A 16 5.89 5.51 -1.52
CA ALA A 16 5.63 6.60 -0.60
C ALA A 16 5.46 6.03 0.81
N GLU A 17 5.92 6.76 1.81
CA GLU A 17 5.79 6.37 3.21
C GLU A 17 4.45 6.89 3.76
N VAL A 18 3.72 6.01 4.43
CA VAL A 18 2.50 6.36 5.16
C VAL A 18 2.76 6.16 6.64
N ILE A 19 2.81 7.27 7.37
CA ILE A 19 2.89 7.27 8.83
C ILE A 19 1.46 7.30 9.38
N TYR A 20 1.14 6.43 10.34
CA TYR A 20 -0.20 6.35 10.93
C TYR A 20 -0.15 5.95 12.40
N PRO A 21 -1.12 6.41 13.21
CA PRO A 21 -1.20 6.04 14.61
C PRO A 21 -1.65 4.57 14.79
N THR A 22 -1.09 3.89 15.78
CA THR A 22 -1.43 2.50 16.12
C THR A 22 -1.97 2.33 17.52
N GLU A 23 -1.63 3.24 18.43
CA GLU A 23 -2.13 3.27 19.80
C GLU A 23 -2.70 4.66 20.09
N PHE A 24 -3.77 4.68 20.86
CA PHE A 24 -4.50 5.89 21.24
C PHE A 24 -4.72 5.89 22.75
N ASP A 25 -4.40 7.01 23.38
CA ASP A 25 -4.69 7.23 24.80
C ASP A 25 -6.17 7.60 24.96
N PRO A 26 -6.88 7.02 25.94
CA PRO A 26 -8.30 7.29 26.16
C PRO A 26 -8.52 8.73 26.62
N SER A 27 -9.70 9.27 26.27
CA SER A 27 -10.13 10.58 26.74
C SER A 27 -10.36 10.61 28.24
N GLU A 28 -9.79 11.62 28.90
CA GLU A 28 -9.94 11.85 30.34
C GLU A 28 -10.82 13.07 30.63
N ILE A 29 -11.51 13.02 31.77
CA ILE A 29 -12.23 14.18 32.33
C ILE A 29 -11.23 15.00 33.17
N PRO A 30 -11.05 16.30 32.92
CA PRO A 30 -10.12 17.14 33.68
C PRO A 30 -10.46 17.17 35.18
N ASN A 31 -9.45 16.95 36.02
CA ASN A 31 -9.57 16.93 37.49
C ASN A 31 -9.96 18.28 38.12
N LYS A 32 -9.95 19.37 37.35
CA LYS A 32 -10.37 20.72 37.79
C LYS A 32 -11.34 21.29 36.76
N LEU A 33 -12.63 21.22 37.05
CA LEU A 33 -13.61 22.06 36.37
C LEU A 33 -13.55 23.45 37.03
N SER A 34 -13.13 24.47 36.27
CA SER A 34 -13.36 25.85 36.71
C SER A 34 -14.87 26.09 36.69
N ASN A 35 -15.43 26.60 37.79
CA ASN A 35 -16.86 26.89 37.95
C ASN A 35 -17.31 28.04 37.01
N ILE A 36 -17.25 27.81 35.71
CA ILE A 36 -17.80 28.71 34.70
C ILE A 36 -19.24 28.29 34.52
N HIS A 37 -20.13 29.09 35.09
CA HIS A 37 -21.56 28.90 35.16
C HIS A 37 -22.21 29.12 33.78
N ASN A 38 -21.81 28.36 32.75
CA ASN A 38 -22.39 28.26 31.39
C ASN A 38 -21.56 27.34 30.45
N LEU A 39 -21.22 26.12 30.90
CA LEU A 39 -20.62 25.14 29.99
C LEU A 39 -21.72 24.38 29.24
N VAL A 40 -21.85 24.65 27.94
CA VAL A 40 -22.71 23.90 27.00
C VAL A 40 -22.00 22.62 26.51
N GLU A 41 -20.69 22.49 26.73
CA GLU A 41 -19.88 21.34 26.33
C GLU A 41 -19.21 20.67 27.54
N SER A 42 -19.26 19.34 27.57
CA SER A 42 -18.62 18.52 28.60
C SER A 42 -17.09 18.61 28.43
N PRO A 43 -16.32 19.01 29.46
CA PRO A 43 -14.86 19.11 29.33
C PRO A 43 -14.28 17.70 29.34
N ALA A 44 -13.93 17.18 28.17
CA ALA A 44 -13.18 15.95 27.99
C ALA A 44 -11.96 16.24 27.10
N THR A 45 -10.83 15.61 27.42
CA THR A 45 -9.64 15.70 26.57
C THR A 45 -9.85 14.86 25.31
N ALA A 46 -9.52 15.42 24.14
CA ALA A 46 -9.61 14.71 22.86
C ALA A 46 -8.71 13.46 22.86
N LEU A 47 -9.04 12.50 22.00
CA LEU A 47 -8.23 11.31 21.79
C LEU A 47 -6.86 11.72 21.21
N SER A 48 -5.77 11.20 21.76
CA SER A 48 -4.41 11.47 21.28
C SER A 48 -3.69 10.18 20.90
N ALA A 49 -2.98 10.21 19.76
CA ALA A 49 -2.14 9.09 19.35
C ALA A 49 -0.85 9.02 20.19
N SER A 50 -0.57 7.86 20.76
CA SER A 50 0.60 7.60 21.61
C SER A 50 1.71 6.84 20.90
N ALA A 51 1.39 6.08 19.84
CA ALA A 51 2.36 5.38 19.01
C ALA A 51 2.05 5.53 17.51
N TYR A 52 3.10 5.53 16.69
CA TYR A 52 3.02 5.64 15.24
C TYR A 52 3.84 4.54 14.57
N GLU A 53 3.30 3.99 13.48
CA GLU A 53 4.00 3.11 12.56
C GLU A 53 4.16 3.74 11.18
N THR A 54 5.13 3.25 10.41
CA THR A 54 5.36 3.66 9.03
C THR A 54 5.21 2.46 8.10
N ARG A 55 4.43 2.61 7.04
CA ARG A 55 4.27 1.59 5.99
C ARG A 55 4.54 2.16 4.61
N ASN A 56 5.34 1.43 3.84
CA ASN A 56 5.63 1.76 2.44
C ASN A 56 4.45 1.35 1.56
N VAL A 57 3.90 2.29 0.81
CA VAL A 57 2.86 2.06 -0.21
C VAL A 57 3.41 2.39 -1.58
N GLY A 58 3.01 1.66 -2.60
CA GLY A 58 3.51 1.87 -3.97
C GLY A 58 3.73 0.57 -4.71
N VAL A 59 4.71 0.57 -5.62
CA VAL A 59 5.04 -0.58 -6.46
C VAL A 59 6.48 -0.99 -6.21
N THR A 60 6.69 -2.27 -5.92
CA THR A 60 8.01 -2.90 -5.81
C THR A 60 8.10 -4.01 -6.83
N VAL A 61 9.19 -4.08 -7.58
CA VAL A 61 9.46 -5.16 -8.53
C VAL A 61 10.83 -5.74 -8.26
N GLU A 62 10.85 -7.02 -7.93
CA GLU A 62 12.07 -7.83 -7.91
C GLU A 62 12.12 -8.69 -9.16
N VAL A 63 13.28 -8.73 -9.79
CA VAL A 63 13.53 -9.53 -11.00
C VAL A 63 14.89 -10.17 -10.93
N ASP A 64 14.96 -11.42 -11.37
CA ASP A 64 16.17 -12.22 -11.49
C ASP A 64 16.18 -12.83 -12.90
N PRO A 65 16.85 -12.17 -13.87
CA PRO A 65 16.84 -12.58 -15.27
C PRO A 65 17.96 -13.57 -15.56
N VAL A 66 17.68 -14.61 -16.34
CA VAL A 66 18.67 -15.58 -16.84
C VAL A 66 18.53 -15.69 -18.35
N VAL A 67 19.58 -15.35 -19.09
CA VAL A 67 19.61 -15.47 -20.54
C VAL A 67 19.88 -16.91 -20.94
N ASN A 68 19.01 -17.51 -21.75
CA ASN A 68 19.14 -18.90 -22.17
C ASN A 68 20.15 -19.07 -23.32
N SER A 69 20.69 -20.28 -23.49
CA SER A 69 21.64 -20.56 -24.57
C SER A 69 20.98 -20.37 -25.94
N GLY A 70 21.50 -19.41 -26.71
CA GLY A 70 20.93 -18.99 -27.99
C GLY A 70 20.45 -17.53 -28.05
N GLY A 71 20.45 -16.79 -26.93
CA GLY A 71 20.29 -15.32 -26.93
C GLY A 71 18.94 -14.82 -27.46
N LYS A 72 17.91 -15.68 -27.49
CA LYS A 72 16.57 -15.34 -28.01
C LYS A 72 15.49 -15.32 -26.93
N THR A 73 15.72 -16.04 -25.83
CA THR A 73 14.78 -16.11 -24.70
C THR A 73 15.47 -15.79 -23.38
N ILE A 74 14.69 -15.24 -22.47
CA ILE A 74 15.11 -14.82 -21.14
C ILE A 74 14.14 -15.47 -20.15
N SER A 75 14.70 -16.26 -19.24
CA SER A 75 13.97 -16.79 -18.10
C SER A 75 13.94 -15.71 -17.02
N LEU A 76 12.75 -15.27 -16.63
CA LEU A 76 12.55 -14.21 -15.63
C LEU A 76 11.89 -14.81 -14.40
N ASN A 77 12.58 -14.80 -13.27
CA ASN A 77 11.93 -14.94 -11.97
C ASN A 77 11.58 -13.55 -11.48
N MET A 78 10.29 -13.28 -11.25
CA MET A 78 9.86 -11.95 -10.84
C MET A 78 8.79 -11.98 -9.75
N ALA A 79 8.85 -10.95 -8.91
CA ALA A 79 7.92 -10.72 -7.83
C ALA A 79 7.45 -9.26 -7.83
N PRO A 80 6.56 -8.85 -8.75
CA PRO A 80 5.90 -7.55 -8.66
C PRO A 80 4.90 -7.52 -7.50
N GLU A 81 4.96 -6.44 -6.73
CA GLU A 81 4.13 -6.15 -5.58
C GLU A 81 3.55 -4.74 -5.70
N ILE A 82 2.25 -4.61 -5.41
CA ILE A 82 1.54 -3.35 -5.36
C ILE A 82 0.90 -3.24 -3.98
N VAL A 83 1.27 -2.19 -3.24
CA VAL A 83 0.69 -1.83 -1.96
C VAL A 83 -0.08 -0.52 -2.14
N ARG A 84 -1.34 -0.48 -1.71
CA ARG A 84 -2.19 0.72 -1.76
C ARG A 84 -2.78 1.01 -0.39
N ARG A 85 -2.83 2.30 -0.05
CA ARG A 85 -3.66 2.78 1.06
C ARG A 85 -5.12 2.80 0.61
N LEU A 86 -6.01 2.25 1.43
CA LEU A 86 -7.45 2.31 1.29
C LEU A 86 -8.03 3.37 2.23
N GLU A 87 -9.30 3.24 2.58
CA GLU A 87 -9.94 4.11 3.56
C GLU A 87 -9.41 3.87 4.97
N ASN A 88 -9.57 4.87 5.82
CA ASN A 88 -9.31 4.73 7.23
C ASN A 88 -10.50 4.03 7.88
N LEU A 89 -10.23 3.05 8.73
CA LEU A 89 -11.19 2.61 9.73
C LEU A 89 -11.30 3.69 10.80
N THR A 90 -12.51 4.13 11.08
CA THR A 90 -12.84 5.05 12.18
C THR A 90 -13.48 4.27 13.33
N TRP A 91 -13.04 4.52 14.56
CA TRP A 91 -13.63 3.91 15.76
C TRP A 91 -13.73 4.92 16.91
N PRO A 92 -14.89 5.08 17.60
CA PRO A 92 -16.21 4.53 17.28
C PRO A 92 -16.78 5.11 15.96
N ASN A 93 -17.95 4.63 15.52
CA ASN A 93 -18.57 5.01 14.24
C ASN A 93 -18.84 6.52 14.08
N GLU A 94 -19.17 6.94 12.85
CA GLU A 94 -19.24 8.35 12.40
C GLU A 94 -20.20 9.27 13.20
N GLU A 95 -21.02 8.73 14.10
CA GLU A 95 -21.99 9.50 14.91
C GLU A 95 -21.38 10.17 16.16
N VAL A 96 -20.09 9.92 16.44
CA VAL A 96 -19.35 10.53 17.56
C VAL A 96 -18.52 11.72 17.05
N ASP A 97 -18.31 12.76 17.88
CA ASP A 97 -17.44 13.90 17.54
C ASP A 97 -16.06 13.38 17.07
N PRO A 98 -15.56 13.80 15.89
CA PRO A 98 -14.27 13.38 15.34
C PRO A 98 -13.09 13.48 16.32
N LYS A 99 -13.16 14.36 17.32
CA LYS A 99 -12.15 14.49 18.40
C LYS A 99 -11.99 13.23 19.25
N PHE A 100 -12.97 12.32 19.24
CA PHE A 100 -12.96 11.07 19.99
C PHE A 100 -12.83 9.84 19.09
N GLN A 101 -12.55 10.04 17.80
CA GLN A 101 -12.43 8.96 16.84
C GLN A 101 -10.96 8.60 16.62
N ALA A 102 -10.66 7.31 16.73
CA ALA A 102 -9.42 6.70 16.28
C ALA A 102 -9.51 6.45 14.78
N GLU A 103 -8.57 6.99 14.01
CA GLU A 103 -8.45 6.73 12.57
C GLU A 103 -7.23 5.86 12.25
N MET A 104 -7.46 4.69 11.65
CA MET A 104 -6.39 3.78 11.24
C MET A 104 -6.50 3.44 9.75
N PRO A 105 -5.45 3.65 8.93
CA PRO A 105 -5.51 3.31 7.51
C PRO A 105 -5.55 1.81 7.27
N GLN A 106 -6.38 1.38 6.33
CA GLN A 106 -6.28 0.05 5.76
C GLN A 106 -5.32 0.03 4.57
N PHE A 107 -4.66 -1.10 4.36
CA PHE A 107 -3.76 -1.31 3.24
C PHE A 107 -4.14 -2.57 2.46
N TYR A 108 -4.14 -2.44 1.14
CA TYR A 108 -4.28 -3.55 0.21
C TYR A 108 -2.93 -3.90 -0.37
N THR A 109 -2.59 -5.19 -0.37
CA THR A 109 -1.36 -5.70 -0.99
C THR A 109 -1.74 -6.75 -2.04
N ALA A 110 -1.23 -6.57 -3.26
CA ALA A 110 -1.26 -7.58 -4.31
C ALA A 110 0.17 -7.94 -4.71
N LYS A 111 0.47 -9.24 -4.67
CA LYS A 111 1.77 -9.80 -5.03
C LYS A 111 1.58 -10.91 -6.04
N ILE A 112 2.38 -10.90 -7.10
CA ILE A 112 2.49 -12.02 -8.02
C ILE A 112 3.92 -12.54 -7.88
N THR A 113 4.10 -13.82 -7.60
CA THR A 113 5.41 -14.48 -7.67
C THR A 113 5.34 -15.49 -8.80
N THR A 114 6.17 -15.32 -9.83
CA THR A 114 6.06 -16.15 -11.03
C THR A 114 7.39 -16.25 -11.76
N GLN A 115 7.52 -17.33 -12.53
CA GLN A 115 8.62 -17.60 -13.42
C GLN A 115 8.07 -17.65 -14.85
N VAL A 116 8.63 -16.84 -15.74
CA VAL A 116 8.17 -16.72 -17.13
C VAL A 116 9.35 -16.81 -18.06
N GLU A 117 9.18 -17.50 -19.18
CA GLU A 117 10.12 -17.41 -20.30
C GLU A 117 9.62 -16.35 -21.28
N ALA A 118 10.37 -15.25 -21.41
CA ALA A 118 10.04 -14.15 -22.32
C ALA A 118 10.95 -14.21 -23.54
N LYS A 119 10.37 -13.98 -24.73
CA LYS A 119 11.16 -13.72 -25.95
C LYS A 119 11.64 -12.27 -25.94
N SER A 120 12.88 -12.04 -26.34
CA SER A 120 13.43 -10.68 -26.42
C SER A 120 12.51 -9.78 -27.26
N GLY A 121 12.13 -8.63 -26.72
CA GLY A 121 11.29 -7.61 -27.37
C GLY A 121 9.79 -7.90 -27.42
N VAL A 122 9.33 -9.06 -26.95
CA VAL A 122 7.89 -9.42 -26.97
C VAL A 122 7.29 -9.23 -25.58
N PRO A 123 6.21 -8.44 -25.43
CA PRO A 123 5.50 -8.36 -24.16
C PRO A 123 4.75 -9.67 -23.88
N THR A 124 4.97 -10.23 -22.70
CA THR A 124 4.32 -11.45 -22.21
C THR A 124 3.40 -11.10 -21.04
N LEU A 125 2.18 -11.64 -21.04
CA LEU A 125 1.27 -11.53 -19.90
C LEU A 125 1.78 -12.41 -18.75
N VAL A 126 1.95 -11.81 -17.58
CA VAL A 126 2.53 -12.44 -16.39
C VAL A 126 1.45 -12.81 -15.37
N GLY A 127 0.40 -12.01 -15.30
CA GLY A 127 -0.73 -12.27 -14.43
C GLY A 127 -1.72 -11.12 -14.39
N THR A 128 -2.72 -11.27 -13.53
CA THR A 128 -3.78 -10.30 -13.34
C THR A 128 -3.98 -9.99 -11.87
N ILE A 129 -4.18 -8.72 -11.53
CA ILE A 129 -4.45 -8.26 -10.17
C ILE A 129 -5.85 -7.66 -10.17
N ARG A 130 -6.66 -7.98 -9.15
CA ARG A 130 -7.90 -7.26 -8.87
C ARG A 130 -7.60 -6.18 -7.86
N LEU A 131 -7.81 -4.93 -8.22
CA LEU A 131 -7.68 -3.87 -7.24
C LEU A 131 -9.00 -3.69 -6.50
N PRO A 132 -8.97 -3.43 -5.18
CA PRO A 132 -10.16 -3.01 -4.47
C PRO A 132 -10.68 -1.71 -5.08
N GLU A 133 -12.00 -1.55 -5.04
CA GLU A 133 -12.67 -0.45 -5.70
C GLU A 133 -12.22 0.90 -5.12
N PRO A 134 -11.88 1.88 -5.98
CA PRO A 134 -11.68 3.24 -5.53
C PRO A 134 -13.03 3.87 -5.17
N VAL A 135 -13.14 4.42 -3.96
CA VAL A 135 -14.36 5.07 -3.41
C VAL A 135 -14.91 6.21 -4.29
N LYS A 136 -14.13 6.72 -5.25
CA LYS A 136 -14.50 7.87 -6.10
C LYS A 136 -14.37 7.64 -7.62
N GLN A 137 -14.19 6.41 -8.12
CA GLN A 137 -14.07 6.18 -9.57
C GLN A 137 -14.96 5.05 -10.10
N GLN A 138 -15.71 5.41 -11.13
CA GLN A 138 -16.73 4.70 -11.90
C GLN A 138 -16.19 3.50 -12.72
N ARG A 139 -15.43 2.61 -12.09
CA ARG A 139 -15.07 1.31 -12.69
C ARG A 139 -15.34 0.22 -11.67
N ASP A 140 -16.45 -0.49 -11.85
CA ASP A 140 -16.75 -1.71 -11.10
C ASP A 140 -15.63 -2.73 -11.33
N ASN A 141 -15.03 -3.21 -10.23
CA ASN A 141 -14.06 -4.32 -10.22
C ASN A 141 -12.95 -4.26 -11.30
N PRO A 142 -12.01 -3.30 -11.23
CA PRO A 142 -10.95 -3.16 -12.22
C PRO A 142 -9.95 -4.33 -12.16
N VAL A 143 -9.73 -4.97 -13.32
CA VAL A 143 -8.68 -5.97 -13.51
C VAL A 143 -7.45 -5.31 -14.11
N VAL A 144 -6.33 -5.37 -13.38
CA VAL A 144 -5.01 -4.94 -13.85
C VAL A 144 -4.32 -6.11 -14.52
N LEU A 145 -3.93 -5.94 -15.78
CA LEU A 145 -3.10 -6.90 -16.49
C LEU A 145 -1.62 -6.51 -16.32
N VAL A 146 -0.81 -7.46 -15.87
CA VAL A 146 0.63 -7.25 -15.67
C VAL A 146 1.37 -7.89 -16.84
N PHE A 147 2.03 -7.05 -17.64
CA PHE A 147 2.88 -7.48 -18.74
C PHE A 147 4.35 -7.25 -18.39
N VAL A 148 5.21 -8.15 -18.88
CA VAL A 148 6.66 -7.96 -18.86
C VAL A 148 7.19 -7.96 -20.29
N ARG A 149 8.07 -7.01 -20.59
CA ARG A 149 8.87 -7.00 -21.79
C ARG A 149 10.32 -6.95 -21.34
N ALA A 150 11.12 -7.89 -21.83
CA ALA A 150 12.55 -7.91 -21.62
C ALA A 150 13.24 -7.76 -22.96
N ASP A 151 14.21 -6.86 -23.02
CA ASP A 151 15.02 -6.58 -24.20
C ASP A 151 16.48 -6.93 -23.87
N LEU A 152 17.17 -7.56 -24.82
CA LEU A 152 18.61 -7.79 -24.74
C LEU A 152 19.31 -6.62 -25.43
N ASP A 153 20.08 -5.87 -24.67
CA ASP A 153 21.02 -4.85 -25.16
C ASP A 153 22.43 -5.44 -25.34
#